data_AF-A0A2S2R682-F1
#
_entry.id   AF-A0A2S2R682-F1
#
_cell.length_a   1.000
_cell.length_b   1.000
_cell.length_c   1.000
_cell.angle_alpha   90.00
_cell.angle_beta   90.00
_cell.angle_gamma   90.00
#
_symmetry.space_group_name_H-M   'P 1'
#
loop_
_entity.id
_entity.type
_entity.pdbx_description
1 polymer ?
#
loop_
_entity_poly.entity_id
_entity_poly.type
_entity_poly.pdbx_seq_one_letter_code
_entity_poly.pdbx_strand_id
1 'polypeptide(L)'
;MEIVVNINIYTSKLSINLFKMATKEAIDKHEDFKKYLYKSGLFEALTKVLINLYELEIKSINPLDYIRTHMTQIIHEKDELKILKSKHYDLITQIQIIQKENTDLVNSIKELENYK
;
A
#
# COMPACT_ATOMS: atom_id res chain seq x y z
N MET A 1 -11.68 -60.07 -11.82
CA MET A 1 -11.23 -59.44 -10.56
C MET A 1 -10.30 -58.25 -10.83
N GLU A 2 -9.28 -58.40 -11.68
CA GLU A 2 -8.32 -57.32 -12.01
C GLU A 2 -8.94 -56.06 -12.62
N ILE A 3 -9.93 -56.19 -13.51
CA ILE A 3 -10.60 -55.04 -14.13
C ILE A 3 -11.28 -54.14 -13.07
N VAL A 4 -11.98 -54.75 -12.11
CA VAL A 4 -12.66 -54.03 -11.02
C VAL A 4 -11.63 -53.34 -10.10
N VAL A 5 -10.51 -54.00 -9.81
CA VAL A 5 -9.41 -53.41 -9.03
C VAL A 5 -8.80 -52.22 -9.75
N ASN A 6 -8.59 -52.32 -11.07
CA ASN A 6 -8.00 -51.25 -11.87
C ASN A 6 -8.95 -50.04 -11.97
N ILE A 7 -10.25 -50.27 -12.20
CA ILE A 7 -11.28 -49.23 -12.18
C ILE A 7 -11.29 -48.52 -10.82
N ASN A 8 -11.25 -49.25 -9.70
CA ASN A 8 -11.22 -48.67 -8.36
C ASN A 8 -9.95 -47.84 -8.08
N ILE A 9 -8.80 -48.24 -8.63
CA ILE A 9 -7.56 -47.47 -8.52
C ILE A 9 -7.67 -46.17 -9.32
N TYR A 10 -8.24 -46.19 -10.52
CA TYR A 10 -8.44 -44.98 -11.32
C TYR A 10 -9.45 -44.02 -10.70
N THR A 11 -10.57 -44.53 -10.18
CA THR A 11 -11.57 -43.69 -9.49
C THR A 11 -10.96 -43.04 -8.25
N SER A 12 -10.21 -43.79 -7.43
CA SER A 12 -9.49 -43.26 -6.26
C SER A 12 -8.47 -42.16 -6.63
N LYS A 13 -7.64 -42.39 -7.66
CA LYS A 13 -6.67 -41.39 -8.15
C LYS A 13 -7.37 -40.11 -8.63
N LEU A 14 -8.49 -40.22 -9.34
CA LEU A 14 -9.27 -39.08 -9.80
C LEU A 14 -9.83 -38.27 -8.63
N SER A 15 -10.41 -38.93 -7.62
CA SER A 15 -10.91 -38.29 -6.41
C SER A 15 -9.83 -37.54 -5.64
N ILE A 16 -8.63 -38.14 -5.50
CA ILE A 16 -7.49 -37.50 -4.83
C ILE A 16 -7.02 -36.26 -5.60
N ASN A 17 -6.93 -36.33 -6.92
CA ASN A 17 -6.53 -35.18 -7.73
C ASN A 17 -7.54 -34.04 -7.67
N LEU A 18 -8.83 -34.35 -7.67
CA LEU A 18 -9.89 -33.36 -7.54
C LEU A 18 -9.82 -32.64 -6.18
N PHE A 19 -9.58 -33.37 -5.09
CA PHE A 19 -9.37 -32.80 -3.77
C PHE A 19 -8.10 -31.93 -3.69
N LYS A 20 -7.00 -32.39 -4.28
CA LYS A 20 -5.75 -31.59 -4.36
C LYS A 20 -5.93 -30.30 -5.15
N MET A 21 -6.72 -30.33 -6.22
CA MET A 21 -7.00 -29.15 -7.03
C MET A 21 -7.87 -28.14 -6.29
N ALA A 22 -8.92 -28.60 -5.60
CA ALA A 22 -9.78 -27.75 -4.77
C ALA A 22 -9.02 -27.13 -3.57
N THR A 23 -8.14 -27.90 -2.93
CA THR A 23 -7.30 -27.40 -1.82
C THR A 23 -6.27 -26.40 -2.30
N LYS A 24 -5.64 -26.63 -3.46
CA LYS A 24 -4.74 -25.66 -4.08
C LYS A 24 -5.47 -24.36 -4.41
N GLU A 25 -6.66 -24.43 -5.01
CA GLU A 25 -7.46 -23.25 -5.33
C GLU A 25 -7.82 -22.43 -4.08
N ALA A 26 -8.14 -23.09 -2.97
CA ALA A 26 -8.40 -22.41 -1.69
C ALA A 26 -7.14 -21.72 -1.13
N ILE A 27 -5.97 -22.37 -1.24
CA ILE A 27 -4.68 -21.79 -0.83
C ILE A 27 -4.34 -20.57 -1.69
N ASP A 28 -4.48 -20.68 -3.01
CA ASP A 28 -4.20 -19.60 -3.95
C ASP A 28 -5.09 -18.38 -3.66
N LYS A 29 -6.40 -18.60 -3.43
CA LYS A 29 -7.34 -17.54 -3.01
C LYS A 29 -6.94 -16.85 -1.71
N HIS A 30 -6.48 -17.61 -0.72
CA HIS A 30 -6.05 -17.07 0.56
C HIS A 30 -4.75 -16.26 0.43
N GLU A 31 -3.82 -16.72 -0.43
CA GLU A 31 -2.58 -16.02 -0.73
C GLU A 31 -2.83 -14.72 -1.51
N ASP A 32 -3.74 -14.74 -2.48
CA ASP A 32 -4.13 -13.54 -3.21
C ASP A 32 -4.82 -12.51 -2.30
N PHE A 33 -5.63 -12.98 -1.34
CA PHE A 33 -6.20 -12.10 -0.31
C PHE A 33 -5.10 -11.45 0.54
N LYS A 34 -4.10 -12.22 1.01
CA LYS A 34 -2.95 -11.64 1.74
C LYS A 34 -2.21 -10.62 0.89
N LYS A 35 -1.86 -10.97 -0.35
CA LYS A 35 -1.17 -10.06 -1.28
C LYS A 35 -1.97 -8.77 -1.49
N TYR A 36 -3.29 -8.85 -1.59
CA TYR A 36 -4.16 -7.68 -1.67
C TYR A 36 -4.05 -6.80 -0.42
N LEU A 37 -4.10 -7.38 0.78
CA LEU A 37 -3.95 -6.63 2.03
C LEU A 37 -2.58 -5.96 2.16
N TYR A 38 -1.51 -6.64 1.73
CA TYR A 38 -0.17 -6.06 1.71
C TYR A 38 -0.05 -4.95 0.67
N LYS A 39 -0.50 -5.18 -0.57
CA LYS A 39 -0.41 -4.21 -1.67
C LYS A 39 -1.23 -2.94 -1.41
N SER A 40 -2.40 -3.07 -0.79
CA SER A 40 -3.23 -1.93 -0.40
C SER A 40 -2.67 -1.14 0.79
N GLY A 41 -1.71 -1.72 1.52
CA GLY A 41 -1.20 -1.17 2.78
C GLY A 41 -2.15 -1.35 3.96
N LEU A 42 -3.26 -2.08 3.77
CA LEU A 42 -4.24 -2.36 4.82
C LEU A 42 -3.64 -3.23 5.94
N PHE A 43 -2.77 -4.18 5.58
CA PHE A 43 -2.08 -5.01 6.56
C PHE A 43 -1.23 -4.18 7.53
N GLU A 44 -0.44 -3.24 7.01
CA GLU A 44 0.42 -2.35 7.81
C GLU A 44 -0.41 -1.44 8.72
N ALA A 45 -1.46 -0.83 8.17
CA ALA A 45 -2.35 0.06 8.92
C ALA A 45 -3.07 -0.67 10.06
N LEU A 46 -3.65 -1.85 9.79
CA LEU A 46 -4.27 -2.69 10.82
C LEU A 46 -3.27 -3.10 11.89
N THR A 47 -2.07 -3.52 11.49
CA THR A 47 -1.02 -3.92 12.44
C THR A 47 -0.66 -2.78 13.38
N LYS A 48 -0.43 -1.58 12.85
CA LYS A 48 -0.10 -0.39 13.66
C LYS A 48 -1.22 -0.04 14.66
N VAL A 49 -2.47 -0.01 14.21
CA VAL A 49 -3.62 0.30 15.09
C VAL A 49 -3.81 -0.76 16.16
N LEU A 50 -3.62 -2.04 15.84
CA LEU A 50 -3.71 -3.13 16.80
C LEU A 50 -2.58 -3.11 17.83
N ILE A 51 -1.35 -2.76 17.42
CA ILE A 51 -0.22 -2.53 18.34
C ILE A 51 -0.56 -1.39 19.29
N ASN A 52 -0.95 -0.23 18.76
CA ASN A 52 -1.31 0.93 19.59
C ASN A 52 -2.43 0.61 20.59
N LEU A 53 -3.45 -0.14 20.15
CA LEU A 53 -4.54 -0.60 20.99
C LEU A 53 -4.06 -1.55 22.10
N TYR A 54 -3.11 -2.43 21.79
CA TYR A 54 -2.52 -3.36 22.75
C TYR A 54 -1.65 -2.64 23.79
N GLU A 55 -0.92 -1.61 23.37
CA GLU A 55 0.00 -0.82 24.20
C GLU A 55 -0.71 0.18 25.13
N LEU A 56 -2.02 0.39 24.98
CA LEU A 56 -2.77 1.29 25.87
C LEU A 56 -2.67 0.84 27.34
N GLU A 57 -2.14 1.72 28.20
CA GLU A 57 -2.03 1.50 29.66
C GLU A 57 -3.39 1.14 30.28
N ILE A 58 -4.48 1.72 29.74
CA ILE A 58 -5.86 1.37 30.06
C ILE A 58 -6.52 0.91 28.76
N LYS A 59 -6.82 -0.38 28.67
CA LYS A 59 -7.52 -0.94 27.51
C LYS A 59 -8.83 -0.18 27.31
N SER A 60 -9.09 0.25 26.08
CA SER A 60 -10.33 0.96 25.79
C SER A 60 -11.52 0.05 26.11
N ILE A 61 -12.56 0.64 26.72
CA ILE A 61 -13.82 -0.07 27.05
C ILE A 61 -14.46 -0.64 25.77
N ASN A 62 -14.17 -0.03 24.61
CA ASN A 62 -14.61 -0.49 23.30
C ASN A 62 -13.44 -0.52 22.29
N PRO A 63 -12.76 -1.67 22.15
CA PRO A 63 -11.64 -1.84 21.22
C PRO A 63 -12.01 -1.62 19.75
N LEU A 64 -13.26 -1.96 19.36
CA LEU A 64 -13.72 -1.79 17.98
C LEU A 64 -13.92 -0.33 17.63
N ASP A 65 -14.39 0.48 18.57
CA ASP A 65 -14.53 1.93 18.37
C ASP A 65 -13.17 2.63 18.23
N TYR A 66 -12.19 2.18 19.02
CA TYR A 66 -10.80 2.63 18.88
C TYR A 66 -10.27 2.32 17.48
N ILE A 67 -10.41 1.07 17.01
CA ILE A 67 -9.94 0.67 15.67
C ILE A 67 -10.60 1.51 14.59
N ARG A 68 -11.93 1.67 14.64
CA ARG A 68 -12.68 2.48 13.68
C ARG A 68 -12.12 3.91 13.58
N THR A 69 -11.97 4.58 14.73
CA THR A 69 -11.55 5.99 14.78
C THR A 69 -10.12 6.17 14.26
N HIS A 70 -9.18 5.33 14.71
CA HIS A 70 -7.77 5.48 14.36
C HIS A 70 -7.47 5.02 12.93
N MET A 71 -8.23 4.06 12.38
CA MET A 71 -8.13 3.70 10.97
C MET A 71 -8.59 4.84 10.05
N THR A 72 -9.66 5.56 10.41
CA THR A 72 -10.12 6.73 9.65
C THR A 72 -9.09 7.86 9.69
N GLN A 73 -8.47 8.12 10.84
CA GLN A 73 -7.40 9.13 10.96
C GLN A 73 -6.19 8.83 10.07
N ILE A 74 -5.73 7.57 10.01
CA ILE A 74 -4.61 7.16 9.14
C ILE A 74 -4.91 7.46 7.65
N ILE A 75 -6.16 7.28 7.23
CA ILE A 75 -6.57 7.58 5.84
C ILE A 75 -6.47 9.08 5.57
N HIS A 76 -7.00 9.92 6.48
CA HIS A 76 -6.93 11.38 6.36
C HIS A 76 -5.49 11.91 6.32
N GLU A 77 -4.62 11.43 7.24
CA GLU A 77 -3.20 11.81 7.26
C GLU A 77 -2.49 11.49 5.94
N LYS A 78 -2.81 10.33 5.34
CA LYS A 78 -2.20 9.91 4.07
C LYS A 78 -2.63 10.79 2.90
N ASP A 79 -3.90 11.16 2.85
CA ASP A 79 -4.43 12.05 1.81
C ASP A 79 -3.87 13.48 1.94
N GLU A 80 -3.83 14.01 3.16
CA GLU A 80 -3.20 15.30 3.45
C GLU A 80 -1.72 15.31 3.10
N LEU A 81 -0.97 14.25 3.44
CA LEU A 81 0.44 14.12 3.08
C LEU A 81 0.64 14.10 1.56
N LYS A 82 -0.25 13.46 0.81
CA LYS A 82 -0.19 13.44 -0.66
C LYS A 82 -0.39 14.84 -1.23
N ILE A 83 -1.39 15.58 -0.74
CA ILE A 83 -1.65 16.96 -1.15
C ILE A 83 -0.45 17.85 -0.81
N LEU A 84 0.10 17.72 0.39
CA LEU A 84 1.23 18.51 0.85
C LEU A 84 2.49 18.25 0.01
N LYS A 85 2.77 16.99 -0.35
CA LYS A 85 3.87 16.64 -1.25
C LYS A 85 3.71 17.24 -2.65
N SER A 86 2.50 17.25 -3.19
CA SER A 86 2.21 17.89 -4.48
C SER A 86 2.53 19.39 -4.41
N LYS A 87 1.99 20.09 -3.41
CA LYS A 87 2.24 21.52 -3.21
C LYS A 87 3.72 21.82 -3.03
N HIS A 88 4.45 20.98 -2.30
CA HIS A 88 5.88 21.12 -2.11
C HIS A 88 6.66 21.02 -3.43
N TYR A 89 6.28 20.07 -4.30
CA TYR A 89 6.88 19.94 -5.63
C TYR A 89 6.62 21.17 -6.52
N ASP A 90 5.38 21.67 -6.50
CA ASP A 90 4.99 22.86 -7.26
C ASP A 90 5.79 24.10 -6.81
N LEU A 91 5.92 24.29 -5.50
CA LEU A 91 6.71 25.39 -4.92
C LEU A 91 8.19 25.28 -5.27
N ILE A 92 8.78 24.08 -5.22
CA ILE A 92 10.18 23.88 -5.64
C ILE A 92 10.37 24.28 -7.10
N THR A 93 9.45 23.88 -7.97
CA THR A 93 9.51 24.19 -9.40
C THR A 93 9.44 25.70 -9.63
N GLN A 94 8.55 26.40 -8.91
CA GLN A 94 8.47 27.86 -8.98
C GLN A 94 9.76 28.54 -8.51
N ILE A 95 10.35 28.07 -7.40
CA ILE A 95 11.63 28.58 -6.90
C ILE A 95 12.72 28.42 -7.95
N GLN A 96 12.80 27.27 -8.63
CA GLN A 96 13.79 27.02 -9.67
C GLN A 96 13.61 27.94 -10.88
N ILE A 97 12.37 28.18 -11.31
CA ILE A 97 12.06 29.10 -12.42
C ILE A 97 12.51 30.52 -12.05
N ILE A 98 12.10 31.02 -10.88
CA ILE A 98 12.44 32.37 -10.42
C ILE A 98 13.96 32.52 -10.23
N GLN A 99 14.64 31.51 -9.71
CA GLN A 99 16.10 31.52 -9.59
C GLN A 99 16.78 31.62 -10.95
N LYS A 100 16.28 30.89 -11.95
CA LYS A 100 16.81 30.97 -13.32
C LYS A 100 16.58 32.34 -13.94
N GLU A 101 15.36 32.88 -13.83
CA GLU A 101 15.04 34.22 -14.34
C GLU A 101 15.92 35.29 -13.68
N ASN A 102 16.13 35.21 -12.36
CA ASN A 102 17.05 36.10 -11.65
C ASN A 102 18.49 35.96 -12.16
N THR A 103 18.99 34.75 -12.40
CA THR A 103 20.33 34.57 -12.95
C THR A 103 20.47 35.15 -14.35
N ASP A 104 19.47 34.96 -15.20
CA ASP A 104 19.46 35.48 -16.58
C ASP A 104 19.45 37.02 -16.57
N LEU A 105 18.59 37.63 -15.74
CA LEU A 105 18.52 39.09 -15.58
C LEU A 105 19.83 39.68 -15.04
N VAL A 106 20.44 39.05 -14.03
CA VAL A 106 21.73 39.50 -13.47
C VAL A 106 22.83 39.44 -14.53
N ASN A 107 22.83 38.43 -15.40
CA ASN A 107 23.80 38.33 -16.48
C ASN A 107 23.58 39.43 -17.53
N SER A 108 22.34 39.68 -17.95
CA SER A 108 22.01 40.76 -18.88
C SER A 108 22.40 42.15 -18.35
N ILE A 109 22.21 42.41 -17.04
CA ILE A 109 22.63 43.68 -16.42
C ILE A 109 24.16 43.84 -16.50
N LYS A 110 24.92 42.80 -16.16
CA LYS A 110 26.40 42.84 -16.23
C LYS A 110 26.90 43.08 -17.66
N GLU A 111 26.26 42.46 -18.65
CA GLU A 111 26.59 42.69 -20.06
C GLU A 111 26.42 44.16 -20.42
N LEU A 112 25.27 44.77 -20.07
CA LEU A 112 25.00 46.18 -20.34
C LEU A 112 25.94 47.14 -19.59
N GLU A 113 26.33 46.81 -18.36
CA GLU A 113 27.30 47.60 -17.58
C GLU A 113 28.70 47.59 -18.20
N ASN A 114 29.11 46.48 -18.83
CA ASN A 114 30.41 46.37 -19.49
C ASN A 114 30.51 47.16 -20.82
N TYR A 115 29.39 47.67 -21.35
CA TYR A 115 29.34 48.51 -22.55
C TYR A 115 29.33 50.02 -22.24
N LYS A 116 29.38 50.42 -20.96
CA LYS A 116 29.43 51.83 -20.51
C LYS A 116 30.85 52.28 -20.19
#